data_AF-A0A183GNB1-F1
#
_entry.id   AF-A0A183GNB1-F1
#
_cell.length_a   1.000
_cell.length_b   1.000
_cell.length_c   1.000
_cell.angle_alpha   90.00
_cell.angle_beta   90.00
_cell.angle_gamma   90.00
#
_symmetry.space_group_name_H-M   'P 1'
#
loop_
_entity.id
_entity.type
_entity.pdbx_description
1 polymer ?
#
loop_
_entity_poly.entity_id
_entity_poly.type
_entity_poly.pdbx_seq_one_letter_code
_entity_poly.pdbx_strand_id
1 'polypeptide(L)'
;MVITSNIEVPHKRRNKILKKKLRCGARLFHQSNIFHTQSRKGDFNRYMIYKVNVVGTLRLLEYCRRMKVPRFVFASSVAVIFTGKELVNVNEDYPYPDEREYFCAYSCSKAKAEREVLAADCPALRTCALRFRGIYGPGEPRATDRAAVCYFHTEPKLHHLLSSQYMGTKLSGYRERSAISVP
;
A
#
# COMPACT_ATOMS: atom_id res chain seq x y z
N MET A 1 3.38 8.38 -15.47
CA MET A 1 2.80 7.08 -15.90
C MET A 1 2.74 6.15 -14.72
N VAL A 2 1.57 5.55 -14.43
CA VAL A 2 1.39 4.61 -13.32
C VAL A 2 1.65 3.18 -13.81
N ILE A 3 2.47 2.41 -13.08
CA ILE A 3 2.70 0.98 -13.35
C ILE A 3 2.49 0.18 -12.07
N THR A 4 1.58 -0.78 -12.16
CA THR A 4 1.36 -1.81 -11.15
C THR A 4 2.22 -3.03 -11.47
N SER A 5 2.78 -3.71 -10.48
CA SER A 5 3.54 -4.96 -10.66
C SER A 5 2.66 -6.19 -10.96
N ASN A 6 1.51 -5.99 -11.63
CA ASN A 6 0.45 -6.97 -11.82
C ASN A 6 0.98 -8.29 -12.41
N ILE A 7 0.66 -9.40 -11.74
CA ILE A 7 1.19 -10.74 -12.04
C ILE A 7 0.63 -11.28 -13.36
N GLU A 8 -0.56 -10.85 -13.76
CA GLU A 8 -1.35 -11.45 -14.85
C GLU A 8 -0.76 -11.28 -16.25
N VAL A 9 0.24 -10.41 -16.44
CA VAL A 9 0.89 -10.22 -17.74
C VAL A 9 2.14 -11.09 -17.84
N PRO A 10 2.24 -12.05 -18.79
CA PRO A 10 3.44 -12.87 -18.99
C PRO A 10 4.72 -12.05 -19.15
N HIS A 11 5.83 -12.54 -18.59
CA HIS A 11 7.11 -11.80 -18.48
C HIS A 11 7.58 -11.16 -19.79
N LYS A 12 7.54 -11.88 -20.92
CA LYS A 12 7.92 -11.36 -22.24
C LYS A 12 7.01 -10.21 -22.71
N ARG A 13 5.69 -10.34 -22.50
CA ARG A 13 4.69 -9.33 -22.89
C ARG A 13 4.79 -8.09 -22.00
N ARG A 14 5.08 -8.28 -20.71
CA ARG A 14 5.34 -7.21 -19.73
C ARG A 14 6.54 -6.37 -20.13
N ASN A 15 7.68 -6.98 -20.44
CA ASN A 15 8.89 -6.24 -20.86
C ASN A 15 8.67 -5.45 -22.16
N LYS A 16 7.90 -5.99 -23.11
CA LYS A 16 7.53 -5.27 -24.34
C LYS A 16 6.64 -4.06 -24.04
N ILE A 17 5.68 -4.19 -23.12
CA ILE A 17 4.83 -3.08 -22.66
C ILE A 17 5.68 -2.02 -21.94
N LEU A 18 6.55 -2.43 -21.02
CA LEU A 18 7.44 -1.52 -20.29
C LEU A 18 8.35 -0.76 -21.25
N LYS A 19 8.95 -1.42 -22.26
CA LYS A 19 9.73 -0.78 -23.34
C LYS A 19 8.94 0.26 -24.11
N LYS A 20 7.69 -0.04 -24.47
CA LYS A 20 6.86 0.90 -25.23
C LYS A 20 6.46 2.12 -24.39
N LYS A 21 6.23 1.90 -23.10
CA LYS A 21 5.61 2.85 -22.18
C LYS A 21 6.61 3.73 -21.41
N LEU A 22 7.77 3.19 -21.00
CA LEU A 22 8.86 3.94 -20.34
C LEU A 22 9.84 4.42 -21.42
N ARG A 23 9.67 5.67 -21.83
CA ARG A 23 10.60 6.40 -22.71
C ARG A 23 11.52 7.30 -21.87
N CYS A 24 12.62 7.75 -22.47
CA CYS A 24 13.49 8.76 -21.88
C CYS A 24 12.66 9.98 -21.44
N GLY A 25 12.88 10.48 -20.21
CA GLY A 25 12.12 11.60 -19.64
C GLY A 25 10.78 11.25 -18.98
N ALA A 26 10.34 9.99 -19.00
CA ALA A 26 9.12 9.57 -18.32
C ALA A 26 9.23 9.69 -16.77
N ARG A 27 8.08 9.74 -16.10
CA ARG A 27 7.98 9.65 -14.64
C ARG A 27 7.21 8.39 -14.27
N LEU A 28 7.79 7.54 -13.44
CA LEU A 28 7.18 6.29 -13.03
C LEU A 28 6.52 6.44 -11.65
N PHE A 29 5.22 6.13 -11.57
CA PHE A 29 4.51 5.96 -10.30
C PHE A 29 4.25 4.47 -10.11
N HIS A 30 4.90 3.87 -9.12
CA HIS A 30 4.82 2.44 -8.88
C HIS A 30 3.90 2.12 -7.72
N GLN A 31 2.80 1.42 -8.00
CA GLN A 31 1.92 0.84 -6.99
C GLN A 31 2.16 -0.67 -6.93
N SER A 32 3.03 -1.11 -6.00
CA SER A 32 3.09 -2.53 -5.63
C SER A 32 1.97 -2.83 -4.64
N ASN A 33 1.02 -3.66 -5.06
CA ASN A 33 -0.15 -3.97 -4.25
C ASN A 33 -0.54 -5.45 -4.40
N ILE A 34 0.09 -6.31 -3.59
CA ILE A 34 -0.57 -7.52 -3.12
C ILE A 34 -0.74 -7.39 -1.63
N PHE A 35 -1.96 -7.02 -1.24
CA PHE A 35 -2.39 -6.97 0.14
C PHE A 35 -3.09 -8.30 0.46
N HIS A 36 -2.87 -8.86 1.66
CA HIS A 36 -3.74 -9.92 2.15
C HIS A 36 -5.12 -9.30 2.42
N THR A 37 -6.02 -9.37 1.44
CA THR A 37 -7.45 -9.20 1.72
C THR A 37 -8.03 -10.58 2.00
N GLN A 38 -8.91 -10.66 2.99
CA GLN A 38 -9.73 -11.82 3.37
C GLN A 38 -10.65 -12.30 2.21
N SER A 39 -10.09 -12.65 1.05
CA SER A 39 -10.77 -13.53 0.12
C SER A 39 -10.84 -14.88 0.82
N ARG A 40 -12.07 -15.31 1.11
CA ARG A 40 -12.47 -16.51 1.87
C ARG A 40 -11.85 -17.85 1.44
N LYS A 41 -10.85 -17.87 0.54
CA LYS A 41 -9.99 -19.00 0.19
C LYS A 41 -8.62 -18.45 -0.26
N GLY A 42 -7.58 -18.72 0.53
CA GLY A 42 -6.20 -18.57 0.08
C GLY A 42 -5.43 -17.49 0.84
N ASP A 43 -4.63 -17.91 1.81
CA ASP A 43 -3.45 -17.16 2.19
C ASP A 43 -2.63 -16.87 0.94
N PHE A 44 -2.46 -15.61 0.55
CA PHE A 44 -1.44 -15.29 -0.44
C PHE A 44 -0.09 -15.72 0.14
N ASN A 45 0.54 -16.70 -0.49
CA ASN A 45 1.83 -17.21 -0.05
C ASN A 45 2.82 -16.03 0.12
N ARG A 46 3.50 -15.96 1.27
CA ARG A 46 4.54 -14.95 1.56
C ARG A 46 5.52 -14.77 0.39
N TYR A 47 5.83 -15.86 -0.30
CA TYR A 47 6.61 -15.87 -1.53
C TYR A 47 6.04 -14.95 -2.62
N MET A 48 4.74 -15.01 -2.89
CA MET A 48 4.09 -14.19 -3.93
C MET A 48 4.08 -12.72 -3.56
N ILE A 49 3.81 -12.40 -2.30
CA ILE A 49 3.88 -11.03 -1.77
C ILE A 49 5.29 -10.48 -1.98
N TYR A 50 6.31 -11.21 -1.57
CA TYR A 50 7.71 -10.82 -1.75
C TYR A 50 8.09 -10.65 -3.23
N LYS A 51 7.73 -11.63 -4.07
CA LYS A 51 8.04 -11.63 -5.50
C LYS A 51 7.44 -10.43 -6.23
N VAL A 52 6.29 -9.93 -5.80
CA VAL A 52 5.61 -8.82 -6.48
C VAL A 52 5.99 -7.48 -5.88
N ASN A 53 6.02 -7.38 -4.55
CA ASN A 53 6.27 -6.13 -3.87
C ASN A 53 7.76 -5.79 -3.83
N VAL A 54 8.64 -6.76 -3.65
CA VAL A 54 10.09 -6.52 -3.56
C VAL A 54 10.74 -6.73 -4.91
N VAL A 55 10.68 -7.96 -5.44
CA VAL A 55 11.38 -8.30 -6.70
C VAL A 55 10.79 -7.52 -7.89
N GLY A 56 9.47 -7.26 -7.88
CA GLY A 56 8.84 -6.41 -8.88
C GLY A 56 9.37 -4.97 -8.87
N THR A 57 9.53 -4.38 -7.69
CA THR A 57 10.07 -3.02 -7.53
C THR A 57 11.53 -2.94 -7.96
N LEU A 58 12.38 -3.88 -7.52
CA LEU A 58 13.79 -3.94 -7.92
C LEU A 58 13.97 -3.99 -9.44
N ARG A 59 13.14 -4.81 -10.13
CA ARG A 59 13.15 -4.88 -11.59
C ARG A 59 12.75 -3.57 -12.25
N LEU A 60 11.79 -2.85 -11.70
CA LEU A 60 11.37 -1.56 -12.23
C LEU A 60 12.44 -0.48 -12.02
N LEU A 61 13.14 -0.48 -10.89
CA LEU A 61 14.28 0.41 -10.63
C LEU A 61 15.39 0.17 -11.67
N GLU A 62 15.77 -1.09 -11.85
CA GLU A 62 16.77 -1.48 -12.86
C GLU A 62 16.35 -1.07 -14.28
N TYR A 63 15.07 -1.24 -14.58
CA TYR A 63 14.52 -0.85 -15.85
C TYR A 63 14.55 0.68 -16.07
N CYS A 64 14.27 1.46 -15.02
CA CYS A 64 14.35 2.92 -15.07
C CYS A 64 15.78 3.39 -15.34
N ARG A 65 16.78 2.74 -14.72
CA ARG A 65 18.20 3.01 -14.98
C ARG A 65 18.55 2.77 -16.45
N ARG A 66 18.20 1.59 -16.99
CA ARG A 66 18.49 1.23 -18.39
C ARG A 66 17.83 2.16 -19.41
N MET A 67 16.61 2.62 -19.11
CA MET A 67 15.83 3.46 -20.02
C MET A 67 16.02 4.97 -19.77
N LYS A 68 16.93 5.36 -18.87
CA LYS A 68 17.18 6.77 -18.49
C LYS A 68 15.89 7.49 -18.09
N VAL A 69 15.07 6.82 -17.28
CA VAL A 69 13.87 7.39 -16.68
C VAL A 69 14.33 8.22 -15.48
N PRO A 70 14.15 9.55 -15.47
CA PRO A 70 14.78 10.41 -14.47
C PRO A 70 14.11 10.37 -13.10
N ARG A 71 12.87 9.84 -12.98
CA ARG A 71 12.07 9.93 -11.74
C ARG A 71 11.25 8.68 -11.46
N PHE A 72 11.32 8.19 -10.23
CA PHE A 72 10.59 7.04 -9.71
C PHE A 72 9.88 7.39 -8.39
N VAL A 73 8.57 7.37 -8.37
CA VAL A 73 7.75 7.56 -7.17
C VAL A 73 7.16 6.21 -6.77
N PHE A 74 7.49 5.76 -5.57
CA PHE A 74 6.96 4.54 -4.97
C PHE A 74 5.76 4.86 -4.10
N ALA A 75 4.62 4.27 -4.40
CA ALA A 75 3.47 4.28 -3.51
C ALA A 75 3.70 3.24 -2.42
N SER A 76 4.25 3.68 -1.30
CA SER A 76 4.43 2.87 -0.11
C SER A 76 3.13 2.79 0.71
N SER A 77 3.22 2.41 1.98
CA SER A 77 2.09 2.28 2.89
C SER A 77 2.48 2.68 4.30
N VAL A 78 1.56 3.26 5.06
CA VAL A 78 1.74 3.41 6.52
C VAL A 78 2.00 2.09 7.23
N ALA A 79 1.63 0.96 6.62
CA ALA A 79 1.87 -0.38 7.14
C ALA A 79 3.37 -0.70 7.31
N VAL A 80 4.25 0.09 6.68
CA VAL A 80 5.71 -0.02 6.79
C VAL A 80 6.23 0.29 8.20
N ILE A 81 5.55 1.13 8.96
CA ILE A 81 5.94 1.49 10.33
C ILE A 81 4.96 1.00 11.41
N PHE A 82 3.81 0.46 10.98
CA PHE A 82 2.79 -0.02 11.91
C PHE A 82 3.13 -1.42 12.45
N THR A 83 3.34 -1.49 13.76
CA THR A 83 3.66 -2.72 14.51
C THR A 83 2.47 -3.24 15.34
N GLY A 84 1.26 -2.72 15.10
CA GLY A 84 0.08 -3.03 15.92
C GLY A 84 -0.14 -2.09 17.11
N LYS A 85 0.80 -1.16 17.34
CA LYS A 85 0.69 -0.09 18.33
C LYS A 85 0.26 1.22 17.68
N GLU A 86 -0.39 2.08 18.46
CA GLU A 86 -0.78 3.42 18.01
C GLU A 86 0.45 4.24 17.62
N LEU A 87 0.30 5.05 16.56
CA LEU A 87 1.33 5.97 16.08
C LEU A 87 0.79 7.39 16.28
N VAL A 88 1.34 8.12 17.25
CA VAL A 88 0.90 9.47 17.62
C VAL A 88 1.89 10.49 17.09
N ASN A 89 1.42 11.46 16.29
CA ASN A 89 2.24 12.55 15.73
C ASN A 89 3.53 12.09 15.03
N VAL A 90 3.51 10.92 14.40
CA VAL A 90 4.65 10.40 13.64
C VAL A 90 4.76 11.05 12.27
N ASN A 91 5.98 11.21 11.78
CA ASN A 91 6.29 11.72 10.45
C ASN A 91 7.07 10.67 9.63
N GLU A 92 7.54 11.07 8.45
CA GLU A 92 8.27 10.20 7.51
C GLU A 92 9.62 9.72 8.04
N ASP A 93 10.20 10.41 9.03
CA ASP A 93 11.49 10.06 9.66
C ASP A 93 11.34 8.93 10.69
N TYR A 94 10.12 8.52 11.02
CA TYR A 94 9.88 7.44 11.97
C TYR A 94 10.59 6.16 11.53
N PRO A 95 11.38 5.53 12.41
CA PRO A 95 12.25 4.43 12.04
C PRO A 95 11.43 3.22 11.60
N TYR A 96 12.03 2.44 10.71
CA TYR A 96 11.48 1.14 10.38
C TYR A 96 11.61 0.21 11.59
N PRO A 97 10.58 -0.60 11.87
CA PRO A 97 10.64 -1.58 12.94
C PRO A 97 11.55 -2.76 12.58
N ASP A 98 11.88 -3.57 13.59
CA ASP A 98 12.62 -4.81 13.40
C ASP A 98 11.81 -5.82 12.56
N GLU A 99 12.51 -6.74 11.89
CA GLU A 99 11.85 -7.71 11.00
C GLU A 99 10.78 -8.56 11.70
N ARG A 100 10.92 -8.77 13.02
CA ARG A 100 10.01 -9.57 13.85
C ARG A 100 8.78 -8.78 14.30
N GLU A 101 8.81 -7.47 14.23
CA GLU A 101 7.76 -6.57 14.73
C GLU A 101 6.77 -6.16 13.63
N TYR A 102 7.06 -6.49 12.36
CA TYR A 102 6.11 -6.23 11.28
C TYR A 102 4.79 -6.97 11.50
N PHE A 103 3.70 -6.20 11.47
CA PHE A 103 2.35 -6.72 11.69
C PHE A 103 1.98 -7.87 10.72
N CYS A 104 2.48 -7.83 9.47
CA CYS A 104 2.27 -8.91 8.52
C CYS A 104 3.34 -8.95 7.41
N ALA A 105 3.31 -10.00 6.59
CA ALA A 105 4.21 -10.17 5.46
C ALA A 105 4.12 -9.04 4.43
N TYR A 106 2.95 -8.42 4.27
CA TYR A 106 2.79 -7.24 3.43
C TYR A 106 3.60 -6.06 3.95
N SER A 107 3.44 -5.71 5.24
CA SER A 107 4.19 -4.64 5.91
C SER A 107 5.70 -4.78 5.69
N CYS A 108 6.22 -5.98 6.00
CA CYS A 108 7.63 -6.31 5.79
C CYS A 108 8.04 -6.15 4.31
N SER A 109 7.24 -6.65 3.37
CA SER A 109 7.56 -6.55 1.94
C SER A 109 7.57 -5.11 1.40
N LYS A 110 6.66 -4.26 1.89
CA LYS A 110 6.61 -2.84 1.52
C LYS A 110 7.79 -2.08 2.12
N ALA A 111 8.16 -2.39 3.36
CA ALA A 111 9.31 -1.79 4.02
C ALA A 111 10.61 -2.11 3.28
N LYS A 112 10.82 -3.38 2.91
CA LYS A 112 11.97 -3.81 2.10
C LYS A 112 12.01 -3.08 0.76
N ALA A 113 10.90 -3.04 0.03
CA ALA A 113 10.84 -2.33 -1.25
C ALA A 113 11.07 -0.81 -1.12
N GLU A 114 10.56 -0.17 -0.06
CA GLU A 114 10.75 1.25 0.22
C GLU A 114 12.24 1.57 0.44
N ARG A 115 12.92 0.79 1.27
CA ARG A 115 14.37 0.96 1.52
C ARG A 115 15.18 0.88 0.23
N GLU A 116 14.89 -0.10 -0.62
CA GLU A 116 15.55 -0.27 -1.92
C GLU A 116 15.31 0.90 -2.88
N VAL A 117 14.10 1.46 -2.88
CA VAL A 117 13.78 2.64 -3.69
C VAL A 117 14.55 3.86 -3.20
N LEU A 118 14.59 4.11 -1.89
CA LEU A 118 15.30 5.25 -1.32
C LEU A 118 16.81 5.11 -1.52
N ALA A 119 17.37 3.92 -1.36
CA ALA A 119 18.78 3.62 -1.64
C ALA A 119 19.13 3.77 -3.13
N ALA A 120 18.14 3.73 -4.02
CA ALA A 120 18.34 3.91 -5.46
C ALA A 120 18.39 5.38 -5.91
N ASP A 121 18.14 6.36 -5.04
CA ASP A 121 18.22 7.79 -5.39
C ASP A 121 19.64 8.17 -5.81
N CYS A 122 19.75 8.81 -6.97
CA CYS A 122 20.99 9.41 -7.42
C CYS A 122 20.69 10.53 -8.44
N PRO A 123 21.69 11.35 -8.85
CA PRO A 123 21.46 12.41 -9.83
C PRO A 123 20.83 11.95 -11.16
N ALA A 124 21.09 10.69 -11.57
CA ALA A 124 20.53 10.11 -12.79
C ALA A 124 19.11 9.53 -12.63
N LEU A 125 18.69 9.22 -11.40
CA LEU A 125 17.38 8.66 -11.07
C LEU A 125 16.94 9.19 -9.71
N ARG A 126 16.06 10.19 -9.72
CA ARG A 126 15.47 10.70 -8.48
C ARG A 126 14.35 9.78 -8.01
N THR A 127 14.39 9.38 -6.76
CA THR A 127 13.39 8.50 -6.15
C THR A 127 12.66 9.17 -5.00
N CYS A 128 11.45 8.70 -4.72
CA CYS A 128 10.61 9.17 -3.63
C CYS A 128 9.70 8.02 -3.20
N ALA A 129 9.40 7.90 -1.91
CA ALA A 129 8.43 6.96 -1.39
C ALA A 129 7.35 7.69 -0.59
N LEU A 130 6.08 7.37 -0.86
CA LEU A 130 4.92 7.99 -0.23
C LEU A 130 4.16 6.96 0.59
N ARG A 131 4.10 7.12 1.91
CA ARG A 131 3.44 6.19 2.85
C ARG A 131 1.93 6.48 2.93
N PHE A 132 1.18 6.05 1.92
CA PHE A 132 -0.26 6.28 1.91
C PHE A 132 -1.00 5.49 3.00
N ARG A 133 -2.00 6.12 3.63
CA ARG A 133 -3.06 5.46 4.39
C ARG A 133 -4.30 5.40 3.51
N GLY A 134 -4.99 4.25 3.56
CA GLY A 134 -6.28 3.95 2.89
C GLY A 134 -6.89 5.10 2.10
N ILE A 135 -6.61 5.12 0.79
CA ILE A 135 -7.19 6.10 -0.14
C ILE A 135 -8.70 5.90 -0.14
N TYR A 136 -9.47 6.94 0.15
CA TYR A 136 -10.94 6.89 0.22
C TYR A 136 -11.57 7.83 -0.81
N GLY A 137 -12.86 7.63 -1.10
CA GLY A 137 -13.62 8.44 -2.05
C GLY A 137 -14.57 7.61 -2.93
N PRO A 138 -15.36 8.26 -3.81
CA PRO A 138 -16.42 7.61 -4.58
C PRO A 138 -15.99 6.42 -5.45
N GLY A 139 -14.68 6.31 -5.77
CA GLY A 139 -14.11 5.20 -6.55
C GLY A 139 -13.53 4.05 -5.71
N GLU A 140 -13.50 4.16 -4.38
CA GLU A 140 -12.97 3.13 -3.48
C GLU A 140 -14.01 2.77 -2.41
N PRO A 141 -14.90 1.80 -2.70
CA PRO A 141 -16.01 1.47 -1.80
C PRO A 141 -15.55 0.86 -0.48
N ARG A 142 -14.43 0.11 -0.46
CA ARG A 142 -14.00 -0.62 0.74
C ARG A 142 -13.29 0.25 1.75
N ALA A 143 -12.46 1.19 1.29
CA ALA A 143 -11.75 2.09 2.19
C ALA A 143 -12.68 3.16 2.75
N THR A 144 -13.67 3.61 1.98
CA THR A 144 -14.66 4.59 2.43
C THR A 144 -15.49 4.04 3.58
N ASP A 145 -16.04 2.82 3.46
CA ASP A 145 -16.79 2.17 4.54
C ASP A 145 -15.93 1.97 5.80
N ARG A 146 -14.67 1.55 5.64
CA ARG A 146 -13.74 1.34 6.77
C ARG A 146 -13.31 2.64 7.44
N ALA A 147 -13.08 3.69 6.64
CA ALA A 147 -12.73 5.01 7.15
C ALA A 147 -13.89 5.60 7.95
N ALA A 148 -15.12 5.48 7.44
CA ALA A 148 -16.33 5.85 8.17
C ALA A 148 -16.39 5.09 9.51
N VAL A 149 -16.33 3.76 9.50
CA VAL A 149 -16.38 2.96 10.74
C VAL A 149 -15.30 3.35 11.75
N CYS A 150 -14.05 3.54 11.33
CA CYS A 150 -12.98 4.00 12.22
C CYS A 150 -13.26 5.38 12.81
N TYR A 151 -13.70 6.34 11.98
CA TYR A 151 -13.95 7.72 12.39
C TYR A 151 -15.10 7.82 13.40
N PHE A 152 -16.19 7.08 13.18
CA PHE A 152 -17.33 7.07 14.10
C PHE A 152 -17.02 6.31 15.40
N HIS A 153 -16.20 5.26 15.36
CA HIS A 153 -15.77 4.57 16.58
C HIS A 153 -14.90 5.47 17.48
N THR A 154 -14.08 6.33 16.89
CA THR A 154 -13.27 7.30 17.64
C THR A 154 -14.07 8.54 18.10
N GLU A 155 -15.18 8.85 17.44
CA GLU A 155 -16.06 10.00 17.75
C GLU A 155 -17.51 9.57 18.00
N PRO A 156 -17.83 9.06 19.21
CA PRO A 156 -19.14 8.49 19.53
C PRO A 156 -20.32 9.45 19.30
N LYS A 157 -20.07 10.76 19.43
CA LYS A 157 -21.07 11.82 19.24
C LYS A 157 -21.61 11.90 17.81
N LEU A 158 -20.89 11.38 16.83
CA LEU A 158 -21.24 11.45 15.41
C LEU A 158 -21.94 10.18 14.89
N HIS A 159 -22.17 9.17 15.74
CA HIS A 159 -22.86 7.92 15.37
C HIS A 159 -24.25 8.15 14.75
N HIS A 160 -24.95 9.23 15.10
CA HIS A 160 -26.26 9.57 14.54
C HIS A 160 -26.22 9.98 13.06
N LEU A 161 -25.06 10.34 12.51
CA LEU A 161 -24.90 10.69 11.08
C LEU A 161 -24.74 9.45 10.18
N LEU A 162 -24.37 8.29 10.75
CA LEU A 162 -24.27 7.03 10.01
C LEU A 162 -25.63 6.54 9.49
N SER A 163 -26.70 6.75 10.26
CA SER A 163 -28.04 6.23 9.95
C SER A 163 -28.72 6.94 8.78
N SER A 164 -28.39 8.21 8.54
CA SER A 164 -29.06 9.03 7.52
C SER A 164 -28.40 8.93 6.14
N GLN A 165 -27.08 8.77 6.05
CA GLN A 165 -26.34 8.94 4.79
C GLN A 165 -25.78 7.62 4.20
N TYR A 166 -25.63 6.57 5.02
CA TYR A 166 -24.98 5.31 4.62
C TYR A 166 -25.88 4.07 4.66
N MET A 167 -27.17 4.20 4.98
CA MET A 167 -28.14 3.07 5.05
C MET A 167 -28.50 2.41 3.71
N GLY A 168 -27.93 2.86 2.59
CA GLY A 168 -28.04 2.16 1.30
C GLY A 168 -27.17 0.90 1.20
N THR A 169 -26.11 0.81 2.01
CA THR A 169 -25.25 -0.38 2.11
C THR A 169 -25.54 -1.08 3.43
N LYS A 170 -26.26 -2.22 3.36
CA LYS A 170 -26.52 -3.08 4.53
C LYS A 170 -25.19 -3.46 5.22
N LEU A 171 -24.87 -2.77 6.31
CA LEU A 171 -23.87 -3.18 7.31
C LEU A 171 -24.41 -4.34 8.19
N SER A 172 -25.20 -5.25 7.62
CA SER A 172 -26.00 -6.27 8.34
C SER A 172 -25.18 -7.40 8.97
N GLY A 173 -23.86 -7.25 9.13
CA GLY A 173 -22.96 -8.26 9.68
C GLY A 173 -22.18 -7.82 10.92
N TYR A 174 -22.27 -6.54 11.33
CA TYR A 174 -21.53 -6.05 12.49
C TYR A 174 -22.38 -6.20 13.76
N ARG A 175 -22.28 -7.38 14.41
CA ARG A 175 -22.73 -7.50 15.81
C ARG A 175 -21.77 -6.69 16.68
N GLU A 176 -22.31 -5.74 17.44
CA GLU A 176 -21.62 -5.10 18.57
C GLU A 176 -20.94 -6.20 19.39
N ARG A 177 -19.60 -6.26 19.32
CA ARG A 177 -18.85 -6.90 20.39
C ARG A 177 -18.70 -5.82 21.44
N SER A 178 -19.31 -6.09 22.58
CA SER A 178 -19.25 -5.33 23.82
C SER A 178 -17.88 -4.68 23.99
N ALA A 179 -17.90 -3.39 24.32
CA ALA A 179 -16.73 -2.61 24.67
C ALA A 179 -15.82 -3.43 25.59
N ILE A 180 -14.58 -3.63 25.15
CA ILE A 180 -13.51 -4.10 26.03
C ILE A 180 -13.26 -2.92 26.98
N SER A 181 -13.83 -3.01 28.19
CA SER A 181 -13.42 -2.19 29.31
C SER A 181 -11.95 -2.50 29.59
N VAL A 182 -11.07 -1.54 29.32
CA VAL A 182 -9.66 -1.61 29.70
C VAL A 182 -9.58 -1.11 31.16
N PRO A 183 -8.95 -1.87 32.08
CA PRO A 183 -8.70 -1.42 33.45
C PRO A 183 -7.69 -0.26 33.52
#